data_AF-A0A971B6R1-F1
#
_entry.id   AF-A0A971B6R1-F1
#
_cell.length_a   1.000
_cell.length_b   1.000
_cell.length_c   1.000
_cell.angle_alpha   90.00
_cell.angle_beta   90.00
_cell.angle_gamma   90.00
#
_symmetry.space_group_name_H-M   'P 1'
#
loop_
_entity.id
_entity.type
_entity.pdbx_description
1 polymer ?
#
loop_
_entity_poly.entity_id
_entity_poly.type
_entity_poly.pdbx_seq_one_letter_code
_entity_poly.pdbx_strand_id
1 'polypeptide(L)' 'MFRNLQSTGHLAVNLRIPVAVLDRRINELEIEPDCVLNGVRYFDAAACKRVADEIVDGTRVRVVNAER' A
#
# COMPACT_ATOMS: atom_id res chain seq x y z
N MET A 1 -7.14 15.15 15.40
CA MET A 1 -6.93 13.88 16.14
C MET A 1 -6.50 12.83 15.12
N PHE A 2 -5.22 12.50 15.01
CA PHE A 2 -4.65 11.60 13.99
C PHE A 2 -4.91 10.12 14.29
N ARG A 3 -6.17 9.74 14.55
CA ARG A 3 -6.52 8.34 14.82
C ARG A 3 -6.53 7.57 13.50
N ASN A 4 -5.77 6.47 13.44
CA ASN A 4 -5.72 5.50 12.34
C ASN A 4 -4.91 5.88 11.09
N LEU A 5 -3.90 6.73 11.22
CA LEU A 5 -2.89 6.89 10.17
C LEU A 5 -1.87 5.74 10.23
N GLN A 6 -1.56 5.15 9.08
CA GLN A 6 -0.50 4.15 8.94
C GLN A 6 0.65 4.70 8.11
N SER A 7 1.88 4.44 8.53
CA SER A 7 3.06 4.77 7.72
C SER A 7 3.22 3.80 6.57
N THR A 8 3.89 4.22 5.49
CA THR A 8 4.24 3.35 4.36
C THR A 8 4.95 2.07 4.81
N GLY A 9 5.87 2.17 5.78
CA GLY A 9 6.57 1.00 6.32
C GLY A 9 5.63 0.04 7.07
N HIS A 10 4.72 0.57 7.89
CA HIS A 10 3.74 -0.26 8.62
C HIS A 10 2.79 -0.99 7.65
N LEU A 11 2.32 -0.30 6.61
CA LEU A 11 1.47 -0.87 5.59
C LEU A 11 2.19 -1.98 4.80
N ALA A 12 3.46 -1.77 4.43
CA ALA A 12 4.27 -2.78 3.72
C ALA A 12 4.44 -4.06 4.55
N VAL A 13 4.67 -3.93 5.85
CA VAL A 13 4.76 -5.08 6.78
C VAL A 13 3.43 -5.83 6.86
N ASN A 14 2.30 -5.12 6.99
CA ASN A 14 0.97 -5.74 7.04
C ASN A 14 0.63 -6.50 5.75
N LEU A 15 1.01 -5.95 4.60
CA LEU A 15 0.80 -6.57 3.29
C LEU A 15 1.86 -7.63 2.95
N ARG A 16 2.92 -7.78 3.76
CA ARG A 16 4.06 -8.68 3.54
C ARG A 16 4.72 -8.47 2.17
N ILE A 17 4.86 -7.22 1.76
CA ILE A 17 5.51 -6.83 0.51
C ILE A 17 6.69 -5.89 0.76
N PRO A 18 7.65 -5.80 -0.18
CA PRO A 18 8.70 -4.78 -0.09
C PRO A 18 8.12 -3.37 -0.13
N VAL A 19 8.67 -2.46 0.68
CA VAL A 19 8.28 -1.03 0.69
C VAL A 19 8.37 -0.42 -0.71
N ALA A 20 9.37 -0.78 -1.51
CA ALA A 20 9.52 -0.28 -2.88
C ALA A 20 8.34 -0.65 -3.81
N VAL A 21 7.75 -1.84 -3.63
CA VAL A 21 6.56 -2.26 -4.40
C VAL A 21 5.36 -1.45 -3.98
N LEU A 22 5.18 -1.25 -2.67
CA LEU A 22 4.12 -0.43 -2.13
C LEU A 22 4.24 1.03 -2.61
N ASP A 23 5.45 1.59 -2.58
CA ASP A 23 5.75 2.96 -2.99
C ASP A 23 5.37 3.20 -4.46
N ARG A 24 5.79 2.27 -5.32
CA ARG A 24 5.44 2.30 -6.74
C ARG A 24 3.93 2.31 -6.94
N ARG A 25 3.20 1.46 -6.21
CA ARG A 25 1.73 1.39 -6.31
C ARG A 25 1.04 2.66 -5.81
N ILE A 26 1.51 3.24 -4.71
CA ILE A 26 1.02 4.52 -4.21
C ILE A 26 1.20 5.62 -5.27
N ASN A 27 2.36 5.66 -5.95
CA ASN A 27 2.62 6.62 -7.02
C ASN A 27 1.78 6.34 -8.28
N GLU A 28 1.63 5.07 -8.69
CA GLU A 28 0.79 4.67 -9.85
C GLU A 28 -0.70 4.99 -9.63
N LEU A 29 -1.17 4.91 -8.38
CA LEU A 29 -2.55 5.22 -8.00
C LEU A 29 -2.74 6.70 -7.65
N GLU A 30 -1.69 7.52 -7.75
CA GLU A 30 -1.68 8.95 -7.44
C GLU A 30 -2.28 9.24 -6.05
N ILE A 31 -1.95 8.40 -5.07
CA ILE A 31 -2.47 8.53 -3.70
C ILE A 31 -1.59 9.50 -2.91
N GLU A 32 -2.18 10.64 -2.54
CA GLU A 32 -1.51 11.62 -1.71
C GLU A 32 -1.46 11.19 -0.23
N PRO A 33 -0.37 11.46 0.47
CA PRO A 33 -0.29 11.23 1.91
C PRO A 33 -1.12 12.28 2.67
N ASP A 34 -1.84 11.85 3.71
CA ASP A 34 -2.52 12.75 4.64
C ASP A 34 -1.53 13.65 5.39
N CYS A 35 -0.37 13.09 5.74
CA CYS A 35 0.71 13.88 6.33
C CYS A 35 2.09 13.25 6.10
N VAL A 36 3.11 14.10 6.25
CA VAL A 36 4.51 13.69 6.19
C VAL A 36 5.18 14.12 7.50
N LEU A 37 5.68 13.15 8.27
CA LEU A 37 6.37 13.40 9.53
C LEU A 37 7.79 12.81 9.42
N ASN A 38 8.81 13.64 9.62
CA ASN A 38 10.22 13.24 9.51
C ASN A 38 10.56 12.52 8.18
N GLY A 39 9.94 12.96 7.07
CA GLY A 39 10.11 12.34 5.75
C GLY A 39 9.34 11.01 5.55
N VAL A 40 8.61 10.54 6.56
CA VAL A 40 7.74 9.37 6.46
C VAL A 40 6.33 9.79 6.08
N ARG A 41 5.80 9.19 5.03
CA ARG A 41 4.42 9.40 4.56
C ARG A 41 3.44 8.56 5.38
N TYR A 42 2.32 9.18 5.74
CA TYR A 42 1.22 8.58 6.47
C TYR A 42 -0.07 8.69 5.67
N PHE A 43 -0.86 7.63 5.71
CA PHE A 43 -2.10 7.49 4.95
C PHE A 43 -3.22 7.08 5.89
N ASP A 44 -4.42 7.53 5.61
CA ASP A 44 -5.61 7.05 6.29
C ASP A 44 -5.95 5.59 5.94
N ALA A 45 -6.87 5.01 6.70
CA ALA A 45 -7.28 3.63 6.52
C ALA A 45 -7.93 3.37 5.15
N ALA A 46 -8.62 4.36 4.55
CA ALA A 46 -9.27 4.20 3.26
C ALA A 46 -8.25 4.11 2.11
N ALA A 47 -7.24 4.99 2.11
CA ALA A 47 -6.11 4.95 1.19
C ALA A 47 -5.32 3.64 1.34
N CYS A 48 -5.01 3.22 2.58
CA CYS A 48 -4.35 1.94 2.84
C CYS A 48 -5.15 0.76 2.27
N LYS A 49 -6.49 0.76 2.43
CA LYS A 49 -7.36 -0.29 1.89
C LYS A 49 -7.36 -0.31 0.36
N ARG A 50 -7.43 0.85 -0.31
CA ARG A 50 -7.35 0.92 -1.78
C ARG A 50 -6.06 0.33 -2.31
N VAL A 51 -4.92 0.70 -1.72
CA VAL A 51 -3.61 0.17 -2.13
C VAL A 51 -3.52 -1.33 -1.90
N ALA A 52 -4.01 -1.80 -0.75
CA ALA A 52 -4.05 -3.23 -0.45
C ALA A 52 -4.90 -4.01 -1.46
N ASP A 53 -6.08 -3.49 -1.82
CA ASP A 53 -6.99 -4.11 -2.78
C ASP A 53 -6.34 -4.24 -4.17
N GLU A 54 -5.74 -3.15 -4.67
CA GLU A 54 -5.02 -3.14 -5.96
C GLU A 54 -3.83 -4.10 -5.98
N ILE A 55 -3.11 -4.24 -4.85
CA ILE A 55 -2.00 -5.17 -4.74
C ILE A 55 -2.50 -6.61 -4.72
N VAL A 56 -3.58 -6.90 -3.98
CA VAL A 56 -4.17 -8.24 -3.90
C VAL A 56 -4.77 -8.64 -5.25
N ASP A 57 -5.49 -7.74 -5.91
CA ASP A 57 -6.09 -7.98 -7.24
C ASP A 57 -5.00 -8.19 -8.30
N GLY A 58 -4.00 -7.30 -8.36
CA GLY A 58 -2.86 -7.43 -9.25
C GLY A 58 -1.97 -8.66 -8.98
N THR A 59 -1.96 -9.17 -7.74
CA THR A 59 -1.25 -10.41 -7.39
C THR A 59 -2.10 -11.65 -7.74
N ARG A 60 -3.42 -11.58 -7.61
CA ARG A 60 -4.35 -12.68 -7.95
C ARG A 60 -4.24 -13.12 -9.41
N VAL A 61 -3.98 -12.19 -10.33
CA VAL A 61 -3.84 -12.51 -11.77
C VAL A 61 -2.54 -13.26 -12.09
N ARG A 62 -1.51 -13.19 -11.24
CA ARG A 62 -0.23 -13.91 -11.47
C ARG A 62 -0.19 -15.34 -10.94
N VAL A 63 -1.17 -15.78 -10.16
CA VAL A 63 -1.18 -17.14 -9.58
C VAL A 63 -2.13 -18.10 -10.31
N VAL A 64 -2.94 -17.63 -11.27
CA VAL A 64 -3.92 -18.46 -12.02
C VAL A 64 -3.40 -19.01 -13.37
N ASN A 65 -2.10 -18.93 -13.66
CA ASN A 65 -1.48 -19.56 -14.84
C ASN A 65 -0.21 -20.34 -14.48
N ALA A 66 -0.26 -21.09 -13.39
CA ALA A 66 0.76 -22.06 -13.03
C ALA A 66 0.13 -23.37 -12.55
N GLU A 67 -0.94 -23.83 -13.23
CA GLU A 67 -1.36 -25.22 -13.16
C GLU A 67 -1.29 -25.78 -14.59
N ARG A 68 -0.24 -26.57 -14.81
CA ARG A 68 0.01 -27.38 -16.00
C ARG A 68 -0.26 -28.83 -15.64
#